data_AF-A0A7C9BAB1-F1
#
_entry.id   AF-A0A7C9BAB1-F1
#
_cell.length_a   1.000
_cell.length_b   1.000
_cell.length_c   1.000
_cell.angle_alpha   90.00
_cell.angle_beta   90.00
_cell.angle_gamma   90.00
#
_symmetry.space_group_name_H-M   'P 1'
#
loop_
_entity.id
_entity.type
_entity.pdbx_description
1 polymer ?
#
loop_
_entity_poly.entity_id
_entity_poly.type
_entity_poly.pdbx_seq_one_letter_code
_entity_poly.pdbx_strand_id
1 'polypeptide(L)'
;MRISYLFLIGSLSVFLLGGKVVAQTTPPKKSASDAQRNAQWKPEKGKYYFSHALIYEYFNKVDSTKGELWVFIDPVTGTLCFQRESSFGATDDMNEAILAFPNGQMIACGKTESGKKIRETFKNSSVTPVPEDVEFQRETFRKQCIPTGNTRQEFGWQSTEHTLTYLKTNEKSKLWLAEVPFNVYPLYAFDEWEGDAQLPVSFSYTYLLSPQQLVTEADDAYMTVKLIAYESNPYFLDLNQYAKQY
;
A
#
# COMPACT_ATOMS: atom_id res chain seq x y z
N MET A 1 26.77 48.25 -60.47
CA MET A 1 27.28 47.24 -59.52
C MET A 1 26.06 46.64 -58.81
N ARG A 2 25.61 45.45 -59.24
CA ARG A 2 24.42 44.77 -58.68
C ARG A 2 24.91 43.66 -57.74
N ILE A 3 24.50 43.69 -56.48
CA ILE A 3 24.80 42.65 -55.50
C ILE A 3 23.53 41.80 -55.36
N SER A 4 23.61 40.56 -55.84
CA SER A 4 22.57 39.55 -55.70
C SER A 4 22.74 38.83 -54.36
N TYR A 5 21.71 38.82 -53.51
CA TYR A 5 21.65 37.98 -52.32
C TYR A 5 20.99 36.64 -52.69
N LEU A 6 21.76 35.55 -52.61
CA LEU A 6 21.26 34.18 -52.68
C LEU A 6 20.78 33.76 -51.28
N PHE A 7 19.47 33.51 -51.14
CA PHE A 7 18.90 32.86 -49.95
C PHE A 7 19.12 31.35 -50.07
N LEU A 8 19.91 30.76 -49.15
CA LEU A 8 20.04 29.33 -48.98
C LEU A 8 19.13 28.90 -47.81
N ILE A 9 18.02 28.25 -48.11
CA ILE A 9 17.14 27.64 -47.09
C ILE A 9 17.62 26.20 -46.88
N GLY A 10 18.34 25.97 -45.78
CA GLY A 10 18.69 24.64 -45.32
C GLY A 10 17.52 24.01 -44.58
N SER A 11 16.96 22.94 -45.15
CA SER A 11 15.92 22.11 -44.51
C SER A 11 16.53 21.27 -43.37
N LEU A 12 16.25 21.65 -42.13
CA LEU A 12 16.61 20.88 -40.94
C LEU A 12 15.59 19.74 -40.76
N SER A 13 15.99 18.50 -41.08
CA SER A 13 15.16 17.32 -40.81
C SER A 13 15.34 16.89 -39.36
N VAL A 14 14.33 17.13 -38.53
CA VAL A 14 14.26 16.62 -37.15
C VAL A 14 13.82 15.16 -37.20
N PHE A 15 14.74 14.24 -36.92
CA PHE A 15 14.41 12.82 -36.68
C PHE A 15 13.75 12.70 -35.30
N LEU A 16 12.43 12.53 -35.29
CA LEU A 16 11.66 12.06 -34.13
C LEU A 16 11.95 10.56 -33.94
N LEU A 17 12.90 10.23 -33.06
CA LEU A 17 13.05 8.87 -32.53
C LEU A 17 11.87 8.59 -31.60
N GLY A 18 10.80 8.01 -32.16
CA GLY A 18 9.68 7.44 -31.41
C GLY A 18 10.15 6.20 -30.64
N GLY A 19 10.67 6.42 -29.44
CA GLY A 19 10.91 5.35 -28.47
C GLY A 19 9.57 4.72 -28.07
N LYS A 20 9.31 3.50 -28.53
CA LYS A 20 8.21 2.69 -28.01
C LYS A 20 8.53 2.37 -26.55
N VAL A 21 7.82 3.00 -25.63
CA VAL A 21 7.76 2.55 -24.23
C VAL A 21 7.10 1.18 -24.24
N VAL A 22 7.92 0.14 -24.16
CA VAL A 22 7.44 -1.23 -23.97
C VAL A 22 7.09 -1.38 -22.49
N ALA A 23 5.86 -1.01 -22.13
CA ALA A 23 5.27 -1.45 -20.87
C ALA A 23 4.85 -2.91 -21.05
N GLN A 24 5.76 -3.84 -20.75
CA GLN A 24 5.43 -5.25 -20.58
C GLN A 24 5.26 -5.54 -19.10
N THR A 25 4.11 -5.21 -18.53
CA THR A 25 3.72 -5.67 -17.19
C THR A 25 2.92 -6.95 -17.36
N THR A 26 3.62 -8.08 -17.33
CA THR A 26 2.95 -9.37 -17.11
C THR A 26 2.39 -9.31 -15.69
N PRO A 27 1.09 -9.57 -15.45
CA PRO A 27 0.51 -9.44 -14.13
C PRO A 27 1.29 -10.30 -13.11
N PRO A 28 1.56 -9.79 -11.91
CA PRO A 28 2.37 -10.49 -10.93
C PRO A 28 1.76 -11.86 -10.62
N LYS A 29 2.57 -12.91 -10.72
CA LYS A 29 2.14 -14.29 -10.50
C LYS A 29 1.66 -14.45 -9.06
N LYS A 30 0.42 -14.94 -8.86
CA LYS A 30 -0.15 -15.23 -7.54
C LYS A 30 0.85 -15.97 -6.64
N SER A 31 0.97 -15.52 -5.40
CA SER A 31 1.82 -16.14 -4.39
C SER A 31 1.47 -17.61 -4.22
N ALA A 32 2.46 -18.49 -4.28
CA ALA A 32 2.25 -19.91 -4.00
C ALA A 32 1.97 -20.10 -2.51
N SER A 33 1.02 -20.99 -2.16
CA SER A 33 0.80 -21.36 -0.77
C SER A 33 1.84 -22.39 -0.30
N ASP A 34 2.35 -22.23 0.91
CA ASP A 34 3.19 -23.24 1.57
C ASP A 34 2.35 -24.25 2.39
N ALA A 35 2.97 -25.38 2.73
CA ALA A 35 2.28 -26.48 3.43
C ALA A 35 1.80 -26.08 4.83
N GLN A 36 2.55 -25.23 5.55
CA GLN A 36 2.21 -24.79 6.89
C GLN A 36 0.99 -23.86 6.85
N ARG A 37 1.00 -22.89 5.94
CA ARG A 37 -0.14 -22.00 5.69
C ARG A 37 -1.39 -22.80 5.34
N ASN A 38 -1.30 -23.80 4.46
CA ASN A 38 -2.44 -24.65 4.10
C ASN A 38 -2.99 -25.46 5.30
N ALA A 39 -2.13 -25.86 6.24
CA ALA A 39 -2.54 -26.55 7.45
C ALA A 39 -3.18 -25.61 8.49
N GLN A 40 -2.66 -24.39 8.64
CA GLN A 40 -3.02 -23.48 9.75
C GLN A 40 -4.07 -22.42 9.37
N TRP A 41 -4.17 -22.03 8.09
CA TRP A 41 -5.22 -21.13 7.59
C TRP A 41 -6.57 -21.86 7.55
N LYS A 42 -7.43 -21.59 8.54
CA LYS A 42 -8.81 -22.10 8.67
C LYS A 42 -9.80 -20.97 9.05
N PRO A 43 -10.03 -19.96 8.18
CA PRO A 43 -10.93 -18.83 8.48
C PRO A 43 -12.34 -19.25 8.86
N GLU A 44 -12.84 -20.35 8.29
CA GLU A 44 -14.16 -20.93 8.60
C GLU A 44 -14.26 -21.40 10.07
N LYS A 45 -13.12 -21.65 10.71
CA LYS A 45 -12.99 -21.98 12.14
C LYS A 45 -12.46 -20.82 12.97
N GLY A 46 -12.38 -19.62 12.38
CA GLY A 46 -11.84 -18.43 13.03
C GLY A 46 -10.32 -18.45 13.24
N LYS A 47 -9.57 -19.30 12.53
CA LYS A 47 -8.11 -19.41 12.68
C LYS A 47 -7.39 -18.84 11.46
N TYR A 48 -6.53 -17.86 11.70
CA TYR A 48 -5.81 -17.14 10.67
C TYR A 48 -4.31 -17.30 10.88
N TYR A 49 -3.60 -17.50 9.78
CA TYR A 49 -2.15 -17.70 9.75
C TYR A 49 -1.53 -16.81 8.68
N PHE A 50 -0.67 -15.91 9.11
CA PHE A 50 0.05 -14.97 8.26
C PHE A 50 1.47 -15.47 8.14
N SER A 51 1.91 -15.80 6.92
CA SER A 51 3.23 -16.41 6.71
C SER A 51 4.34 -15.37 6.56
N HIS A 52 3.98 -14.12 6.27
CA HIS A 52 4.90 -13.02 5.99
C HIS A 52 4.50 -11.76 6.75
N ALA A 53 5.44 -10.83 6.87
CA ALA A 53 5.19 -9.46 7.28
C ALA A 53 5.78 -8.47 6.28
N LEU A 54 5.09 -7.33 6.12
CA LEU A 54 5.62 -6.10 5.57
C LEU A 54 6.15 -5.27 6.74
N ILE A 55 7.43 -4.94 6.73
CA ILE A 55 8.07 -4.15 7.79
C ILE A 55 8.55 -2.85 7.18
N TYR A 56 7.97 -1.76 7.67
CA TYR A 56 8.28 -0.40 7.26
C TYR A 56 9.05 0.32 8.34
N GLU A 57 10.15 0.98 7.99
CA GLU A 57 10.72 2.05 8.82
C GLU A 57 10.01 3.35 8.46
N TYR A 58 9.59 4.11 9.47
CA TYR A 58 8.97 5.42 9.27
C TYR A 58 9.65 6.52 10.07
N PHE A 59 9.53 7.74 9.55
CA PHE A 59 9.84 8.98 10.24
C PHE A 59 8.71 9.98 9.99
N ASN A 60 7.98 10.32 11.05
CA ASN A 60 7.01 11.40 11.04
C ASN A 60 7.77 12.72 11.31
N LYS A 61 7.80 13.60 10.31
CA LYS A 61 8.56 14.86 10.35
C LYS A 61 7.85 15.95 11.16
N VAL A 62 6.54 15.79 11.38
CA VAL A 62 5.73 16.77 12.13
C VAL A 62 5.99 16.67 13.63
N ASP A 63 5.98 15.45 14.17
CA ASP A 63 6.21 15.19 15.60
C ASP A 63 7.64 14.72 15.90
N SER A 64 8.47 14.54 14.86
CA SER A 64 9.84 14.00 14.95
C SER A 64 9.91 12.60 15.56
N THR A 65 8.86 11.79 15.40
CA THR A 65 8.84 10.40 15.83
C THR A 65 9.30 9.46 14.73
N LYS A 66 9.96 8.36 15.13
CA LYS A 66 10.40 7.31 14.22
C LYS A 66 10.16 5.95 14.85
N GLY A 67 10.03 4.94 14.02
CA GLY A 67 9.86 3.57 14.47
C GLY A 67 9.67 2.63 13.31
N GLU A 68 9.12 1.46 13.63
CA GLU A 68 8.75 0.46 12.66
C GLU A 68 7.23 0.23 12.68
N LEU A 69 6.67 0.03 11.50
CA LEU A 69 5.30 -0.43 11.28
C LEU A 69 5.37 -1.82 10.68
N TRP A 70 4.83 -2.80 11.38
CA TRP A 70 4.76 -4.19 10.92
C TRP A 70 3.32 -4.52 10.56
N VAL A 71 3.13 -5.14 9.41
CA VAL A 71 1.81 -5.59 8.94
C VAL A 71 1.93 -7.04 8.47
N PHE A 72 1.26 -7.94 9.18
CA PHE A 72 1.27 -9.36 8.84
C PHE A 72 0.36 -9.62 7.65
N ILE A 73 0.76 -10.49 6.74
CA ILE A 73 0.04 -10.76 5.50
C ILE A 73 -0.02 -12.25 5.19
N ASP A 74 -1.19 -12.71 4.74
CA ASP A 74 -1.32 -13.94 3.98
C ASP A 74 -1.26 -13.59 2.49
N PRO A 75 -0.11 -13.75 1.82
CA PRO A 75 0.09 -13.26 0.45
C PRO A 75 -0.72 -14.04 -0.59
N VAL A 76 -1.38 -15.13 -0.20
CA VAL A 76 -2.29 -15.93 -1.04
C VAL A 76 -3.66 -15.26 -1.15
N THR A 77 -4.19 -14.75 -0.04
CA THR A 77 -5.49 -14.06 -0.02
C THR A 77 -5.36 -12.56 -0.12
N GLY A 78 -4.26 -11.98 0.35
CA GLY A 78 -4.10 -10.53 0.56
C GLY A 78 -4.76 -10.04 1.85
N THR A 79 -5.17 -10.93 2.76
CA THR A 79 -5.64 -10.53 4.09
C THR A 79 -4.46 -10.02 4.92
N LEU A 80 -4.65 -8.84 5.50
CA LEU A 80 -3.68 -8.21 6.40
C LEU A 80 -4.12 -8.39 7.86
N CYS A 81 -3.14 -8.41 8.76
CA CYS A 81 -3.36 -8.27 10.18
C CYS A 81 -2.42 -7.22 10.76
N PHE A 82 -3.04 -6.26 11.43
CA PHE A 82 -2.39 -5.21 12.19
C PHE A 82 -2.45 -5.61 13.66
N GLN A 83 -1.31 -5.59 14.34
CA GLN A 83 -1.25 -5.83 15.78
C GLN A 83 -1.09 -4.50 16.50
N ARG A 84 -1.64 -4.40 17.69
CA ARG A 84 -1.48 -3.20 18.51
C ARG A 84 0.01 -2.90 18.73
N GLU A 85 0.77 -3.88 19.17
CA GLU A 85 2.17 -3.70 19.58
C GLU A 85 3.10 -3.24 18.44
N SER A 86 2.75 -3.55 17.20
CA SER A 86 3.65 -3.33 16.04
C SER A 86 3.05 -2.47 14.93
N SER A 87 1.77 -2.10 15.01
CA SER A 87 1.08 -1.40 13.92
C SER A 87 0.37 -0.11 14.33
N PHE A 88 -0.33 -0.06 15.47
CA PHE A 88 -1.20 1.08 15.82
C PHE A 88 -1.26 1.42 17.32
N GLY A 89 -0.47 0.76 18.17
CA GLY A 89 -0.65 0.77 19.62
C GLY A 89 -0.42 2.10 20.34
N ALA A 90 -0.06 3.15 19.60
CA ALA A 90 -0.02 4.51 20.12
C ALA A 90 -1.40 5.18 20.18
N THR A 91 -2.39 4.68 19.42
CA THR A 91 -3.69 5.36 19.26
C THR A 91 -4.87 4.57 19.79
N ASP A 92 -4.71 3.26 20.03
CA ASP A 92 -5.77 2.38 20.54
C ASP A 92 -5.19 1.36 21.52
N ASP A 93 -5.65 1.43 22.77
CA ASP A 93 -5.25 0.55 23.86
C ASP A 93 -6.20 -0.64 24.08
N MET A 94 -7.38 -0.60 23.45
CA MET A 94 -8.45 -1.60 23.63
C MET A 94 -8.38 -2.71 22.58
N ASN A 95 -8.02 -2.38 21.33
CA ASN A 95 -7.83 -3.36 20.27
C ASN A 95 -6.47 -4.05 20.38
N GLU A 96 -6.45 -5.38 20.40
CA GLU A 96 -5.24 -6.19 20.36
C GLU A 96 -4.79 -6.45 18.90
N ALA A 97 -5.74 -6.64 17.98
CA ALA A 97 -5.45 -6.88 16.58
C ALA A 97 -6.62 -6.51 15.67
N ILE A 98 -6.34 -6.13 14.43
CA ILE A 98 -7.34 -5.85 13.39
C ILE A 98 -7.00 -6.69 12.15
N LEU A 99 -7.95 -7.52 11.69
CA LEU A 99 -7.84 -8.17 10.39
C LEU A 99 -8.53 -7.30 9.34
N ALA A 100 -7.86 -7.10 8.21
CA ALA A 100 -8.39 -6.35 7.09
C ALA A 100 -8.36 -7.22 5.83
N PHE A 101 -9.54 -7.45 5.24
CA PHE A 101 -9.69 -8.35 4.10
C PHE A 101 -9.74 -7.57 2.79
N PRO A 102 -9.24 -8.13 1.67
CA PRO A 102 -9.31 -7.51 0.34
C PRO A 102 -10.71 -7.15 -0.14
N ASN A 103 -11.74 -7.75 0.46
CA ASN A 103 -13.13 -7.47 0.15
C ASN A 103 -13.69 -6.33 1.02
N GLY A 104 -12.88 -5.64 1.83
CA GLY A 104 -13.28 -4.57 2.73
C GLY A 104 -13.96 -5.01 4.03
N GLN A 105 -14.12 -6.31 4.28
CA GLN A 105 -14.50 -6.75 5.62
C GLN A 105 -13.33 -6.47 6.59
N MET A 106 -13.66 -6.04 7.79
CA MET A 106 -12.71 -5.79 8.88
C MET A 106 -13.16 -6.57 10.11
N ILE A 107 -12.21 -7.06 10.91
CA ILE A 107 -12.48 -7.69 12.20
C ILE A 107 -11.55 -7.08 13.23
N ALA A 108 -12.08 -6.22 14.11
CA ALA A 108 -11.36 -5.70 15.26
C ALA A 108 -11.48 -6.69 16.43
N CYS A 109 -10.37 -7.02 17.06
CA CYS A 109 -10.27 -7.93 18.19
C CYS A 109 -9.64 -7.18 19.36
N GLY A 110 -10.33 -7.10 20.49
CA GLY A 110 -9.91 -6.27 21.61
C GLY A 110 -10.47 -6.74 22.94
N LYS A 111 -10.43 -5.85 23.93
CA LYS A 111 -11.02 -6.04 25.25
C LYS A 111 -12.04 -4.95 25.54
N THR A 112 -13.08 -5.28 26.30
CA THR A 112 -13.94 -4.28 26.95
C THR A 112 -13.22 -3.64 28.14
N GLU A 113 -13.78 -2.56 28.70
CA GLU A 113 -13.27 -1.92 29.93
C GLU A 113 -13.13 -2.90 31.10
N SER A 114 -13.99 -3.91 31.17
CA SER A 114 -13.94 -5.00 32.15
C SER A 114 -12.90 -6.09 31.84
N GLY A 115 -12.11 -5.93 30.78
CA GLY A 115 -11.07 -6.88 30.35
C GLY A 115 -11.58 -8.09 29.56
N LYS A 116 -12.88 -8.14 29.21
CA LYS A 116 -13.45 -9.26 28.44
C LYS A 116 -13.03 -9.16 26.97
N LYS A 117 -12.46 -10.24 26.43
CA LYS A 117 -12.10 -10.32 25.01
C LYS A 117 -13.33 -10.34 24.10
N ILE A 118 -13.37 -9.42 23.15
CA ILE A 118 -14.45 -9.23 22.19
C ILE A 118 -13.91 -9.08 20.77
N ARG A 119 -14.76 -9.35 19.79
CA ARG A 119 -14.51 -8.99 18.40
C ARG A 119 -15.73 -8.36 17.78
N GLU A 120 -15.48 -7.39 16.92
CA GLU A 120 -16.48 -6.70 16.12
C GLU A 120 -16.14 -6.87 14.64
N THR A 121 -17.16 -7.01 13.81
CA THR A 121 -17.01 -7.12 12.36
C THR A 121 -17.73 -5.96 11.69
N PHE A 122 -17.01 -5.23 10.87
CA PHE A 122 -17.54 -4.08 10.14
C PHE A 122 -17.02 -4.07 8.70
N LYS A 123 -17.51 -3.13 7.91
CA LYS A 123 -17.17 -2.98 6.50
C LYS A 123 -16.46 -1.64 6.30
N ASN A 124 -15.28 -1.67 5.69
CA ASN A 124 -14.61 -0.50 5.15
C ASN A 124 -14.80 -0.48 3.62
N SER A 125 -15.60 0.46 3.12
CA SER A 125 -15.89 0.60 1.69
C SER A 125 -14.70 1.10 0.89
N SER A 126 -13.75 1.81 1.49
CA SER A 126 -12.56 2.34 0.80
C SER A 126 -11.65 1.23 0.25
N VAL A 127 -11.74 0.01 0.78
CA VAL A 127 -11.00 -1.15 0.28
C VAL A 127 -11.58 -1.69 -1.03
N THR A 128 -12.84 -1.38 -1.34
CA THR A 128 -13.52 -1.85 -2.54
C THR A 128 -14.12 -0.66 -3.30
N PRO A 129 -13.29 0.11 -4.03
CA PRO A 129 -13.77 1.28 -4.75
C PRO A 129 -14.80 0.90 -5.82
N VAL A 130 -15.76 1.79 -6.06
CA VAL A 130 -16.72 1.63 -7.15
C VAL A 130 -16.04 1.91 -8.51
N PRO A 131 -16.58 1.44 -9.64
CA PRO A 131 -15.95 1.61 -10.96
C PRO A 131 -15.59 3.07 -11.31
N GLU A 132 -16.42 4.02 -10.89
CA GLU A 132 -16.19 5.45 -11.08
C GLU A 132 -14.93 5.92 -10.34
N ASP A 133 -14.69 5.43 -9.12
CA ASP A 133 -13.50 5.75 -8.34
C ASP A 133 -12.25 5.14 -8.98
N VAL A 134 -12.35 3.93 -9.55
CA VAL A 134 -11.22 3.28 -10.24
C VAL A 134 -10.80 4.07 -11.49
N GLU A 135 -11.77 4.61 -12.23
CA GLU A 135 -11.49 5.50 -13.37
C GLU A 135 -10.79 6.78 -12.90
N PHE A 136 -11.35 7.41 -11.88
CA PHE A 136 -10.79 8.62 -11.29
C PHE A 136 -9.37 8.41 -10.74
N GLN A 137 -9.11 7.29 -10.04
CA GLN A 137 -7.80 6.89 -9.55
C GLN A 137 -6.80 6.79 -10.69
N ARG A 138 -7.15 6.08 -11.77
CA ARG A 138 -6.27 5.90 -12.92
C ARG A 138 -5.94 7.21 -13.61
N GLU A 139 -6.93 8.08 -13.80
CA GLU A 139 -6.69 9.41 -14.35
C GLU A 139 -5.81 10.26 -13.43
N THR A 140 -6.06 10.21 -12.13
CA THR A 140 -5.30 10.96 -11.12
C THR A 140 -3.86 10.49 -11.08
N PHE A 141 -3.61 9.18 -11.06
CA PHE A 141 -2.28 8.60 -11.17
C PHE A 141 -1.54 9.10 -12.41
N ARG A 142 -2.17 9.02 -13.59
CA ARG A 142 -1.55 9.49 -14.84
C ARG A 142 -1.21 10.99 -14.81
N LYS A 143 -2.05 11.81 -14.19
CA LYS A 143 -1.87 13.28 -14.13
C LYS A 143 -0.84 13.69 -13.07
N GLN A 144 -0.79 13.00 -11.94
CA GLN A 144 -0.04 13.43 -10.76
C GLN A 144 1.22 12.63 -10.48
N CYS A 145 1.28 11.34 -10.86
CA CYS A 145 2.44 10.46 -10.67
C CYS A 145 3.24 10.33 -11.97
N ILE A 146 4.32 11.10 -12.08
CA ILE A 146 5.20 11.06 -13.25
C ILE A 146 6.39 10.14 -12.95
N PRO A 147 6.62 9.07 -13.72
CA PRO A 147 7.77 8.20 -13.52
C PRO A 147 9.07 8.96 -13.82
N THR A 148 10.09 8.77 -12.99
CA THR A 148 11.40 9.42 -13.18
C THR A 148 12.32 8.63 -14.12
N GLY A 149 11.99 7.36 -14.36
CA GLY A 149 12.81 6.39 -15.09
C GLY A 149 13.75 5.59 -14.18
N ASN A 150 13.87 5.94 -12.90
CA ASN A 150 14.65 5.15 -11.94
C ASN A 150 13.91 3.88 -11.55
N THR A 151 14.65 2.77 -11.47
CA THR A 151 14.12 1.46 -11.08
C THR A 151 15.08 0.78 -10.10
N ARG A 152 14.55 -0.09 -9.25
CA ARG A 152 15.33 -0.95 -8.34
C ARG A 152 14.65 -2.30 -8.14
N GLN A 153 15.43 -3.32 -7.81
CA GLN A 153 14.91 -4.63 -7.42
C GLN A 153 14.94 -4.74 -5.90
N GLU A 154 13.77 -4.94 -5.30
CA GLU A 154 13.61 -5.05 -3.85
C GLU A 154 12.59 -6.16 -3.55
N PHE A 155 12.95 -7.06 -2.62
CA PHE A 155 12.04 -8.12 -2.15
C PHE A 155 11.50 -9.05 -3.26
N GLY A 156 12.24 -9.18 -4.36
CA GLY A 156 11.81 -9.97 -5.53
C GLY A 156 10.85 -9.23 -6.48
N TRP A 157 10.61 -7.93 -6.26
CA TRP A 157 9.78 -7.08 -7.10
C TRP A 157 10.60 -5.92 -7.69
N GLN A 158 10.26 -5.55 -8.92
CA GLN A 158 10.76 -4.31 -9.51
C GLN A 158 9.96 -3.13 -8.96
N SER A 159 10.64 -2.19 -8.33
CA SER A 159 10.07 -0.92 -7.88
C SER A 159 10.52 0.22 -8.81
N THR A 160 9.61 1.14 -9.10
CA THR A 160 9.83 2.28 -9.99
C THR A 160 9.57 3.60 -9.27
N GLU A 161 10.48 4.56 -9.42
CA GLU A 161 10.37 5.87 -8.78
C GLU A 161 9.44 6.79 -9.58
N HIS A 162 8.58 7.49 -8.86
CA HIS A 162 7.63 8.47 -9.34
C HIS A 162 7.79 9.77 -8.55
N THR A 163 7.59 10.89 -9.24
CA THR A 163 7.28 12.16 -8.59
C THR A 163 5.76 12.31 -8.54
N LEU A 164 5.19 12.32 -7.34
CA LEU A 164 3.80 12.70 -7.10
C LEU A 164 3.72 14.22 -6.94
N THR A 165 2.87 14.90 -7.71
CA THR A 165 2.62 16.35 -7.59
C THR A 165 1.18 16.62 -7.16
N TYR A 166 1.00 17.32 -6.05
CA TYR A 166 -0.33 17.71 -5.57
C TYR A 166 -0.81 18.97 -6.29
N LEU A 167 -1.89 18.84 -7.06
CA LEU A 167 -2.38 19.92 -7.95
C LEU A 167 -2.74 21.23 -7.23
N LYS A 168 -3.14 21.16 -5.95
CA LYS A 168 -3.56 22.35 -5.19
C LYS A 168 -2.38 23.10 -4.57
N THR A 169 -1.36 22.40 -4.09
CA THR A 169 -0.23 22.99 -3.35
C THR A 169 1.05 23.09 -4.19
N ASN A 170 1.12 22.38 -5.32
CA ASN A 170 2.34 22.13 -6.11
C ASN A 170 3.47 21.46 -5.30
N GLU A 171 3.16 20.91 -4.13
CA GLU A 171 4.09 20.09 -3.37
C GLU A 171 4.39 18.81 -4.14
N LYS A 172 5.59 18.30 -3.91
CA LYS A 172 6.09 17.09 -4.56
C LYS A 172 6.48 16.07 -3.52
N SER A 173 6.05 14.84 -3.75
CA SER A 173 6.50 13.67 -3.00
C SER A 173 7.25 12.74 -3.93
N LYS A 174 8.25 12.05 -3.39
CA LYS A 174 8.87 10.92 -4.04
C LYS A 174 8.16 9.66 -3.63
N LEU A 175 7.77 8.83 -4.59
CA LEU A 175 7.18 7.51 -4.37
C LEU A 175 7.97 6.45 -5.11
N TRP A 176 8.25 5.33 -4.45
CA TRP A 176 8.71 4.10 -5.07
C TRP A 176 7.59 3.07 -5.01
N LEU A 177 7.21 2.55 -6.18
CA LEU A 177 6.06 1.66 -6.33
C LEU A 177 6.47 0.33 -6.94
N ALA A 178 6.12 -0.77 -6.27
CA ALA A 178 6.28 -2.14 -6.77
C ALA A 178 4.92 -2.76 -7.12
N GLU A 179 4.87 -3.56 -8.19
CA GLU A 179 3.71 -4.40 -8.48
C GLU A 179 3.78 -5.71 -7.69
N VAL A 180 2.74 -5.99 -6.89
CA VAL A 180 2.67 -7.16 -6.01
C VAL A 180 1.49 -8.08 -6.34
N PRO A 181 1.59 -9.39 -6.06
CA PRO A 181 0.55 -10.37 -6.42
C PRO A 181 -0.66 -10.43 -5.48
N PHE A 182 -0.81 -9.47 -4.57
CA PHE A 182 -1.87 -9.42 -3.56
C PHE A 182 -2.50 -8.02 -3.48
N ASN A 183 -3.66 -7.92 -2.84
CA ASN A 183 -4.36 -6.64 -2.65
C ASN A 183 -3.76 -5.85 -1.46
N VAL A 184 -3.28 -4.64 -1.70
CA VAL A 184 -2.71 -3.75 -0.68
C VAL A 184 -3.66 -2.64 -0.22
N TYR A 185 -4.85 -2.50 -0.80
CA TYR A 185 -5.83 -1.50 -0.34
C TYR A 185 -6.18 -1.59 1.14
N PRO A 186 -6.24 -2.76 1.80
CA PRO A 186 -6.48 -2.79 3.24
C PRO A 186 -5.39 -2.05 4.05
N LEU A 187 -4.17 -1.92 3.54
CA LEU A 187 -3.11 -1.08 4.13
C LEU A 187 -3.45 0.39 3.98
N TYR A 188 -3.80 0.82 2.78
CA TYR A 188 -4.03 2.23 2.49
C TYR A 188 -5.34 2.76 3.07
N ALA A 189 -6.34 1.90 3.20
CA ALA A 189 -7.62 2.23 3.78
C ALA A 189 -7.64 2.08 5.32
N PHE A 190 -6.52 1.72 5.96
CA PHE A 190 -6.51 1.42 7.39
C PHE A 190 -6.94 2.61 8.24
N ASP A 191 -6.59 3.84 7.87
CA ASP A 191 -7.03 5.04 8.60
C ASP A 191 -8.39 5.58 8.08
N GLU A 192 -9.02 4.92 7.10
CA GLU A 192 -10.27 5.32 6.45
C GLU A 192 -11.48 4.57 7.02
N TRP A 193 -11.60 4.52 8.36
CA TRP A 193 -12.76 3.95 9.06
C TRP A 193 -13.02 4.69 10.38
N GLU A 194 -14.19 4.46 10.95
CA GLU A 194 -14.62 5.08 12.21
C GLU A 194 -14.10 4.28 13.42
N GLY A 195 -12.80 4.38 13.70
CA GLY A 195 -12.17 3.74 14.87
C GLY A 195 -10.96 4.49 15.40
N ASP A 196 -10.53 4.13 16.62
CA ASP A 196 -9.42 4.79 17.32
C ASP A 196 -8.04 4.29 16.84
N ALA A 197 -7.97 3.08 16.28
CA ALA A 197 -6.72 2.55 15.75
C ALA A 197 -6.32 3.27 14.45
N GLN A 198 -5.15 3.89 14.49
CA GLN A 198 -4.52 4.63 13.40
C GLN A 198 -3.06 4.20 13.28
N LEU A 199 -2.54 4.20 12.05
CA LEU A 199 -1.12 3.95 11.83
C LEU A 199 -0.27 5.12 12.38
N PRO A 200 1.00 4.88 12.79
CA PRO A 200 1.88 5.93 13.29
C PRO A 200 2.25 6.98 12.22
N VAL A 201 2.10 6.63 10.95
CA VAL A 201 2.14 7.53 9.80
C VAL A 201 1.01 7.14 8.85
N SER A 202 0.32 8.14 8.29
CA SER A 202 -0.82 7.85 7.42
C SER A 202 -0.39 7.34 6.05
N PHE A 203 -1.04 6.27 5.60
CA PHE A 203 -0.76 5.56 4.34
C PHE A 203 -1.91 5.64 3.33
N SER A 204 -2.74 6.69 3.37
CA SER A 204 -3.90 6.77 2.47
C SER A 204 -3.49 7.08 1.02
N TYR A 205 -3.42 6.04 0.21
CA TYR A 205 -3.19 6.11 -1.24
C TYR A 205 -4.30 5.42 -2.06
N THR A 206 -5.44 5.09 -1.43
CA THR A 206 -6.61 4.47 -2.08
C THR A 206 -7.15 5.31 -3.24
N TYR A 207 -7.03 6.64 -3.15
CA TYR A 207 -7.46 7.59 -4.18
C TYR A 207 -6.53 7.67 -5.40
N LEU A 208 -5.35 7.04 -5.34
CA LEU A 208 -4.26 7.23 -6.31
C LEU A 208 -3.74 5.93 -6.89
N LEU A 209 -3.49 4.93 -6.05
CA LEU A 209 -2.83 3.69 -6.43
C LEU A 209 -3.86 2.61 -6.71
N SER A 210 -3.51 1.66 -7.58
CA SER A 210 -4.28 0.42 -7.79
C SER A 210 -4.03 -0.59 -6.66
N PRO A 211 -4.88 -1.64 -6.52
CA PRO A 211 -4.77 -2.56 -5.38
C PRO A 211 -3.54 -3.46 -5.44
N GLN A 212 -2.77 -3.48 -6.53
CA GLN A 212 -1.53 -4.25 -6.66
C GLN A 212 -0.28 -3.36 -6.64
N GLN A 213 -0.42 -2.05 -6.39
CA GLN A 213 0.72 -1.12 -6.31
C GLN A 213 1.10 -0.87 -4.86
N LEU A 214 2.16 -1.55 -4.40
CA LEU A 214 2.73 -1.38 -3.08
C LEU A 214 3.71 -0.21 -3.07
N VAL A 215 3.53 0.74 -2.14
CA VAL A 215 4.54 1.75 -1.81
C VAL A 215 5.69 1.05 -1.09
N THR A 216 6.86 0.99 -1.73
CA THR A 216 8.10 0.52 -1.11
C THR A 216 8.90 1.66 -0.48
N GLU A 217 8.65 2.89 -0.88
CA GLU A 217 9.19 4.08 -0.22
C GLU A 217 8.32 5.31 -0.56
N ALA A 218 8.03 6.15 0.42
CA ALA A 218 7.45 7.47 0.21
C ALA A 218 8.23 8.51 1.03
N ASP A 219 8.48 9.67 0.42
CA ASP A 219 9.18 10.78 1.06
C ASP A 219 8.53 12.10 0.64
N ASP A 220 7.99 12.83 1.62
CA ASP A 220 7.30 14.10 1.43
C ASP A 220 7.63 15.11 2.55
N ALA A 221 6.91 16.23 2.63
CA ALA A 221 7.19 17.26 3.64
C ALA A 221 6.87 16.81 5.09
N TYR A 222 6.01 15.82 5.25
CA TYR A 222 5.41 15.41 6.53
C TYR A 222 5.91 14.06 7.03
N MET A 223 6.31 13.16 6.13
CA MET A 223 6.81 11.85 6.50
C MET A 223 7.86 11.31 5.54
N THR A 224 8.59 10.31 6.03
CA THR A 224 9.29 9.33 5.22
C THR A 224 8.83 7.96 5.67
N VAL A 225 8.60 7.05 4.73
CA VAL A 225 8.36 5.65 5.04
C VAL A 225 9.02 4.75 4.00
N LYS A 226 9.61 3.65 4.44
CA LYS A 226 10.36 2.74 3.59
C LYS A 226 10.13 1.30 4.00
N LEU A 227 9.73 0.47 3.04
CA LEU A 227 9.68 -0.97 3.23
C LEU A 227 11.13 -1.48 3.35
N ILE A 228 11.48 -1.97 4.52
CA ILE A 228 12.82 -2.49 4.82
C ILE A 228 12.87 -4.02 4.78
N ALA A 229 11.72 -4.69 4.96
CA ALA A 229 11.61 -6.13 4.80
C ALA A 229 10.23 -6.56 4.29
N TYR A 230 10.25 -7.57 3.41
CA TYR A 230 9.12 -8.47 3.17
C TYR A 230 9.66 -9.89 3.33
N GLU A 231 9.36 -10.50 4.47
CA GLU A 231 10.02 -11.73 4.90
C GLU A 231 9.05 -12.69 5.58
N SER A 232 9.49 -13.95 5.72
CA SER A 232 8.71 -14.95 6.45
C SER A 232 8.70 -14.61 7.93
N ASN A 233 7.51 -14.25 8.44
CA ASN A 233 7.31 -13.88 9.83
C ASN A 233 5.96 -14.45 10.30
N PRO A 234 5.95 -15.72 10.74
CA PRO A 234 4.71 -16.42 11.08
C PRO A 234 3.95 -15.78 12.23
N TYR A 235 2.70 -15.39 11.98
CA TYR A 235 1.76 -14.97 13.03
C TYR A 235 0.47 -15.77 12.96
N PHE A 236 -0.06 -16.14 14.13
CA PHE A 236 -1.29 -16.91 14.27
C PHE A 236 -2.29 -16.17 15.14
N LEU A 237 -3.51 -16.01 14.62
CA LEU A 237 -4.62 -15.37 15.32
C LEU A 237 -5.82 -16.33 15.40
N ASP A 238 -6.26 -16.61 16.63
CA ASP A 238 -7.43 -17.44 16.90
C ASP A 238 -8.59 -16.59 17.41
N LEU A 239 -9.57 -16.35 16.54
CA LEU A 239 -10.75 -15.57 16.87
C LEU A 239 -11.67 -16.25 17.88
N ASN A 240 -11.47 -17.53 18.20
CA ASN A 240 -12.26 -18.22 19.23
C ASN A 240 -11.93 -17.74 20.65
N GLN A 241 -10.84 -16.98 20.82
CA GLN A 241 -10.52 -16.30 22.07
C GLN A 241 -11.39 -15.05 22.30
N TYR A 242 -12.13 -14.60 21.28
CA TYR A 242 -12.89 -13.35 21.29
C TYR A 242 -14.39 -13.63 21.12
N ALA A 243 -15.18 -13.18 22.09
CA ALA A 243 -16.64 -13.26 22.00
C ALA A 243 -17.13 -12.32 20.89
N LYS A 244 -18.07 -12.77 20.05
CA LYS A 244 -18.68 -11.88 19.04
C LYS A 244 -19.50 -10.80 19.75
N GLN A 245 -19.26 -9.56 19.39
CA GLN A 245 -20.14 -8.44 19.69
C GLN A 245 -21.06 -8.23 18.48
N TYR A 246 -22.35 -8.03 18.75
CA TYR A 246 -23.38 -7.76 17.75
C TYR A 246 -23.72 -6.28 17.76
#